data_AF-A0A0A1I5B9-F1
#
_entry.id   AF-A0A0A1I5B9-F1
#
_cell.length_a   1.000
_cell.length_b   1.000
_cell.length_c   1.000
_cell.angle_alpha   90.00
_cell.angle_beta   90.00
_cell.angle_gamma   90.00
#
_symmetry.space_group_name_H-M   'P 1'
#
loop_
_entity.id
_entity.type
_entity.pdbx_description
1 polymer ?
#
loop_
_entity_poly.entity_id
_entity_poly.type
_entity_poly.pdbx_seq_one_letter_code
_entity_poly.pdbx_strand_id
1 'polypeptide(L)'
;MADFRTSTQRERWIFQSHDLMERWAAANQRAAQTLAQYGTTRLSVDLLDGSVSYPEPAPDHVEGSSGVKPLSYEEEQLTRVFYEQKIQEVCAAFKFPHKIQATAIIYFKRFYLQWSVMEHHPKHIMLTCVYASCKVEENHVSAEELGKGIQQDHQIILNNEMILLKTLDFDLIVYAPYRSIEGFIDDLEDFCRAGNGPFQRLKELRQAAISRVDKMMLTDAPLLYTPGQLALAALHKSNDLLRVVNFERYLETIFSRQHSDCPVEQFVQSINTINYL
;
A
#
# COMPACT_ATOMS: atom_id res chain seq x y z
N MET A 1 -4.68 21.34 -7.83
CA MET A 1 -4.32 20.24 -6.91
C MET A 1 -5.35 19.14 -7.14
N ALA A 2 -4.93 17.94 -7.52
CA ALA A 2 -5.88 16.87 -7.84
C ALA A 2 -6.64 16.43 -6.57
N ASP A 3 -7.97 16.32 -6.68
CA ASP A 3 -8.85 15.89 -5.60
C ASP A 3 -8.94 14.35 -5.61
N PHE A 4 -8.89 13.72 -4.44
CA PHE A 4 -9.11 12.28 -4.31
C PHE A 4 -10.47 11.88 -4.89
N ARG A 5 -11.49 12.74 -4.80
CA ARG A 5 -12.85 12.45 -5.27
C ARG A 5 -12.92 12.16 -6.77
N THR A 6 -12.05 12.76 -7.58
CA THR A 6 -11.97 12.58 -9.04
C THR A 6 -10.73 11.80 -9.45
N SER A 7 -10.08 11.11 -8.51
CA SER A 7 -8.82 10.41 -8.76
C SER A 7 -9.03 9.00 -9.31
N THR A 8 -8.09 8.54 -10.11
CA THR A 8 -8.06 7.14 -10.59
C THR A 8 -7.88 6.15 -9.44
N GLN A 9 -7.22 6.55 -8.34
CA GLN A 9 -7.17 5.75 -7.12
C GLN A 9 -8.56 5.42 -6.59
N ARG A 10 -9.46 6.41 -6.50
CA ARG A 10 -10.83 6.18 -6.03
C ARG A 10 -11.62 5.32 -7.01
N GLU A 11 -11.47 5.57 -8.30
CA GLU A 11 -12.24 4.89 -9.35
C GLU A 11 -11.84 3.43 -9.54
N ARG A 12 -10.53 3.12 -9.47
CA ARG A 12 -9.99 1.82 -9.92
C ARG A 12 -9.28 1.02 -8.84
N TRP A 13 -8.88 1.65 -7.74
CA TRP A 13 -7.97 1.06 -6.76
C TRP A 13 -8.53 1.03 -5.33
N ILE A 14 -9.84 1.26 -5.19
CA ILE A 14 -10.60 1.01 -3.96
C ILE A 14 -11.62 -0.09 -4.27
N PHE A 15 -11.55 -1.19 -3.54
CA PHE A 15 -12.27 -2.43 -3.84
C PHE A 15 -13.20 -2.83 -2.69
N GLN A 16 -14.11 -3.77 -2.96
CA GLN A 16 -14.78 -4.51 -1.89
C GLN A 16 -13.91 -5.69 -1.45
N SER A 17 -14.11 -6.18 -0.22
CA SER A 17 -13.30 -7.27 0.33
C SER A 17 -13.37 -8.56 -0.50
N HIS A 18 -14.54 -8.87 -1.08
CA HIS A 18 -14.68 -10.05 -1.94
C HIS A 18 -13.90 -9.93 -3.26
N ASP A 19 -13.91 -8.75 -3.89
CA ASP A 19 -13.16 -8.49 -5.12
C ASP A 19 -11.65 -8.66 -4.92
N LEU A 20 -11.11 -8.23 -3.78
CA LEU A 20 -9.70 -8.40 -3.44
C LEU A 20 -9.32 -9.88 -3.33
N MET A 21 -10.11 -10.65 -2.58
CA MET A 21 -9.90 -12.09 -2.41
C MET A 21 -9.96 -12.83 -3.75
N GLU A 22 -10.91 -12.48 -4.62
CA GLU A 22 -11.03 -13.06 -5.96
C GLU A 22 -9.81 -12.75 -6.83
N ARG A 23 -9.32 -11.50 -6.84
CA ARG A 23 -8.15 -11.10 -7.62
C ARG A 23 -6.89 -11.85 -7.21
N TRP A 24 -6.65 -11.97 -5.91
CA TRP A 24 -5.50 -12.70 -5.42
C TRP A 24 -5.60 -14.21 -5.67
N ALA A 25 -6.79 -14.80 -5.49
CA ALA A 25 -7.02 -16.20 -5.83
C ALA A 25 -6.81 -16.45 -7.33
N ALA A 26 -7.29 -15.55 -8.20
CA ALA A 26 -7.10 -15.64 -9.63
C ALA A 26 -5.61 -15.53 -10.04
N ALA A 27 -4.84 -14.63 -9.41
CA ALA A 27 -3.41 -14.49 -9.67
C ALA A 27 -2.63 -15.75 -9.23
N ASN A 28 -2.89 -16.26 -8.02
CA ASN A 28 -2.28 -17.49 -7.51
C ASN A 28 -2.64 -18.71 -8.39
N GLN A 29 -3.91 -18.85 -8.77
CA GLN A 29 -4.37 -19.93 -9.62
C GLN A 29 -3.71 -19.89 -11.00
N ARG A 30 -3.59 -18.71 -11.61
CA ARG A 30 -2.91 -18.54 -12.90
C ARG A 30 -1.45 -18.97 -12.80
N ALA A 31 -0.74 -18.52 -11.78
CA ALA A 31 0.65 -18.90 -11.57
C ALA A 31 0.82 -20.41 -11.30
N ALA A 32 -0.08 -21.02 -10.53
CA ALA A 32 -0.08 -22.47 -10.29
C ALA A 32 -0.33 -23.27 -11.59
N GLN A 33 -1.22 -22.79 -12.46
CA GLN A 33 -1.46 -23.39 -13.78
C GLN A 33 -0.23 -23.26 -14.68
N THR A 34 0.42 -22.09 -14.71
CA THR A 34 1.67 -21.88 -15.44
C THR A 34 2.77 -22.82 -14.95
N LEU A 35 2.92 -22.99 -13.63
CA LEU A 35 3.87 -23.94 -13.06
C LEU A 35 3.58 -25.38 -13.50
N ALA A 36 2.31 -25.78 -13.49
CA ALA A 36 1.90 -27.13 -13.89
C ALA A 36 2.10 -27.39 -15.40
N GLN A 37 1.95 -26.37 -16.24
CA GLN A 37 2.08 -26.49 -17.70
C GLN A 37 3.54 -26.44 -18.17
N TYR A 38 4.35 -25.54 -17.59
CA TYR A 38 5.70 -25.24 -18.10
C TYR A 38 6.83 -25.68 -17.16
N GLY A 39 6.51 -26.14 -15.95
CA GLY A 39 7.50 -26.52 -14.93
C GLY A 39 8.21 -25.33 -14.27
N THR A 40 7.88 -24.10 -14.66
CA THR A 40 8.43 -22.85 -14.12
C THR A 40 7.40 -21.73 -14.23
N THR A 41 7.39 -20.83 -13.26
CA THR A 41 6.58 -19.59 -13.25
C THR A 41 7.37 -18.38 -13.72
N ARG A 42 8.66 -18.55 -14.06
CA ARG A 42 9.52 -17.44 -14.41
C ARG A 42 9.16 -16.91 -15.80
N LEU A 43 8.59 -15.72 -15.82
CA LEU A 43 8.23 -15.02 -17.05
C LEU A 43 9.41 -14.17 -17.53
N SER A 44 9.61 -14.11 -18.84
CA SER A 44 10.53 -13.14 -19.45
C SER A 44 9.79 -11.83 -19.70
N VAL A 45 10.37 -10.74 -19.23
CA VAL A 45 9.87 -9.38 -19.42
C VAL A 45 10.72 -8.71 -20.49
N ASP A 46 10.10 -8.27 -21.58
CA ASP A 46 10.77 -7.44 -22.59
C ASP A 46 11.13 -6.08 -21.98
N LEU A 47 12.37 -5.64 -22.17
CA LEU A 47 12.90 -4.42 -21.58
C LEU A 47 12.34 -3.14 -22.22
N LEU A 48 11.93 -3.19 -23.50
CA LEU A 48 11.49 -2.02 -24.25
C LEU A 48 10.03 -1.70 -24.01
N ASP A 49 9.18 -2.73 -24.00
CA ASP A 49 7.75 -2.55 -23.83
C ASP A 49 7.22 -3.19 -22.54
N GLY A 50 7.97 -3.98 -21.78
CA GLY A 50 7.43 -4.65 -20.58
C GLY A 50 6.40 -5.74 -20.90
N SER A 51 6.33 -6.21 -22.15
CA SER A 51 5.53 -7.37 -22.53
C SER A 51 6.08 -8.62 -21.87
N VAL A 52 5.18 -9.54 -21.55
CA VAL A 52 5.51 -10.75 -20.81
C VAL A 52 5.37 -11.95 -21.73
N SER A 53 6.44 -12.73 -21.84
CA SER A 53 6.46 -13.96 -22.62
C SER A 53 6.49 -15.17 -21.68
N TYR A 54 5.64 -16.14 -22.00
CA TYR A 54 5.59 -17.41 -21.29
C TYR A 54 6.81 -18.27 -21.66
N PRO A 55 7.37 -19.02 -20.70
CA PRO A 55 8.46 -19.94 -20.96
C PRO A 55 8.04 -21.03 -21.96
N GLU A 56 8.98 -21.47 -22.80
CA GLU A 56 8.74 -22.63 -23.66
C GLU A 56 8.55 -23.89 -22.80
N PRO A 57 7.61 -24.78 -23.16
CA PRO A 57 7.41 -26.03 -22.42
C PRO A 57 8.71 -26.83 -22.43
N ALA A 58 9.17 -27.22 -21.23
CA ALA A 58 10.33 -28.07 -21.10
C ALA A 58 10.09 -29.36 -21.91
N PRO A 59 11.07 -29.83 -22.72
CA PRO A 59 10.95 -31.13 -23.36
C PRO A 59 10.74 -32.21 -22.30
N ASP A 60 9.85 -33.16 -22.59
CA ASP A 60 9.59 -34.33 -21.75
C ASP A 60 10.93 -34.90 -21.25
N HIS A 61 11.08 -34.97 -19.92
CA HIS A 61 12.29 -35.36 -19.17
C HIS A 61 13.26 -34.23 -18.78
N VAL A 62 12.82 -33.35 -17.86
CA VAL A 62 13.74 -32.81 -16.84
C VAL A 62 13.51 -33.59 -15.55
N GLU A 63 14.41 -34.55 -15.28
CA GLU A 63 14.53 -35.25 -14.00
C GLU A 63 14.68 -34.22 -12.88
N GLY A 64 13.59 -33.97 -12.14
CA GLY A 64 13.50 -33.00 -11.05
C GLY A 64 12.22 -32.14 -11.02
N SER A 65 11.44 -32.11 -12.11
CA SER A 65 10.27 -31.21 -12.24
C SER A 65 8.95 -31.74 -11.66
N SER A 66 8.84 -33.03 -11.33
CA SER A 66 7.57 -33.66 -10.91
C SER A 66 7.19 -33.45 -9.43
N GLY A 67 7.70 -32.43 -8.74
CA GLY A 67 7.52 -32.28 -7.29
C GLY A 67 7.45 -30.88 -6.70
N VAL A 68 7.49 -29.81 -7.49
CA VAL A 68 7.42 -28.45 -6.94
C VAL A 68 5.97 -28.08 -6.67
N LYS A 69 5.59 -28.12 -5.38
CA LYS A 69 4.26 -27.67 -4.94
C LYS A 69 4.17 -26.15 -5.09
N PRO A 70 3.13 -25.60 -5.75
CA PRO A 70 2.92 -24.16 -5.82
C PRO A 70 2.64 -23.60 -4.42
N LEU A 71 2.98 -22.33 -4.22
CA LEU A 71 2.63 -21.63 -2.99
C LEU A 71 1.12 -21.56 -2.85
N SER A 72 0.64 -21.83 -1.64
CA SER A 72 -0.74 -21.57 -1.27
C SER A 72 -1.00 -20.06 -1.19
N TYR A 73 -2.27 -19.69 -1.27
CA TYR A 73 -2.72 -18.32 -1.07
C TYR A 73 -2.21 -17.69 0.23
N GLU A 74 -2.20 -18.46 1.34
CA GLU A 74 -1.74 -17.98 2.65
C GLU A 74 -0.23 -17.72 2.68
N GLU A 75 0.57 -18.60 2.05
CA GLU A 75 2.02 -18.43 1.94
C GLU A 75 2.36 -17.20 1.07
N GLU A 76 1.63 -16.97 -0.01
CA GLU A 76 1.76 -15.75 -0.81
C GLU A 76 1.39 -14.50 -0.01
N GLN A 77 0.31 -14.55 0.77
CA GLN A 77 -0.10 -13.43 1.63
C GLN A 77 0.98 -13.09 2.66
N LEU A 78 1.52 -14.08 3.37
CA LEU A 78 2.60 -13.89 4.34
C LEU A 78 3.87 -13.31 3.68
N THR A 79 4.20 -13.81 2.48
CA THR A 79 5.34 -13.31 1.71
C THR A 79 5.14 -11.83 1.35
N ARG A 80 3.95 -11.43 0.89
CA ARG A 80 3.66 -10.03 0.55
C ARG A 80 3.77 -9.12 1.76
N VAL A 81 3.14 -9.47 2.89
CA VAL A 81 3.20 -8.69 4.13
C VAL A 81 4.65 -8.55 4.63
N PHE A 82 5.45 -9.61 4.53
CA PHE A 82 6.87 -9.55 4.88
C PHE A 82 7.63 -8.53 4.04
N TYR A 83 7.41 -8.51 2.71
CA TYR A 83 8.08 -7.54 1.85
C TYR A 83 7.52 -6.12 1.97
N GLU A 84 6.25 -5.94 2.32
CA GLU A 84 5.70 -4.63 2.68
C GLU A 84 6.39 -4.04 3.92
N GLN A 85 6.68 -4.87 4.94
CA GLN A 85 7.50 -4.46 6.09
C GLN A 85 8.92 -4.09 5.65
N LYS A 86 9.52 -4.85 4.72
CA LYS A 86 10.82 -4.50 4.14
C LYS A 86 10.81 -3.17 3.39
N ILE A 87 9.71 -2.78 2.74
CA ILE A 87 9.58 -1.42 2.17
C ILE A 87 9.74 -0.36 3.24
N GLN A 88 9.08 -0.51 4.39
CA GLN A 88 9.19 0.43 5.51
C GLN A 88 10.62 0.49 6.05
N GLU A 89 11.26 -0.67 6.27
CA GLU A 89 12.64 -0.74 6.74
C GLU A 89 13.61 -0.04 5.76
N VAL A 90 13.46 -0.29 4.46
CA VAL A 90 14.27 0.36 3.42
C VAL A 90 14.02 1.87 3.41
N CYS A 91 12.77 2.32 3.40
CA CYS A 91 12.46 3.74 3.43
C CYS A 91 13.02 4.44 4.67
N ALA A 92 12.95 3.78 5.83
CA ALA A 92 13.54 4.29 7.07
C ALA A 92 15.07 4.37 7.00
N ALA A 93 15.74 3.35 6.46
CA ALA A 93 17.19 3.31 6.33
C ALA A 93 17.72 4.43 5.42
N PHE A 94 17.01 4.71 4.32
CA PHE A 94 17.32 5.81 3.41
C PHE A 94 16.75 7.18 3.86
N LYS A 95 16.04 7.22 5.00
CA LYS A 95 15.39 8.42 5.56
C LYS A 95 14.41 9.07 4.58
N PHE A 96 13.72 8.27 3.78
CA PHE A 96 12.69 8.76 2.88
C PHE A 96 11.45 9.24 3.65
N PRO A 97 10.78 10.31 3.17
CA PRO A 97 9.53 10.77 3.77
C PRO A 97 8.41 9.73 3.62
N HIS A 98 7.44 9.76 4.54
CA HIS A 98 6.29 8.86 4.54
C HIS A 98 5.51 8.84 3.21
N LYS A 99 5.54 9.94 2.44
CA LYS A 99 4.91 9.99 1.12
C LYS A 99 5.49 8.93 0.17
N ILE A 100 6.81 8.80 0.12
CA ILE A 100 7.51 7.81 -0.72
C ILE A 100 7.24 6.39 -0.24
N GLN A 101 7.29 6.17 1.08
CA GLN A 101 6.98 4.89 1.69
C GLN A 101 5.56 4.44 1.34
N ALA A 102 4.58 5.33 1.50
CA ALA A 102 3.18 5.04 1.22
C ALA A 102 2.95 4.69 -0.25
N THR A 103 3.53 5.49 -1.16
CA THR A 103 3.45 5.28 -2.61
C THR A 103 4.08 3.95 -3.00
N ALA A 104 5.25 3.60 -2.46
CA ALA A 104 5.90 2.32 -2.72
C ALA A 104 5.07 1.12 -2.23
N ILE A 105 4.51 1.18 -1.01
CA ILE A 105 3.64 0.12 -0.48
C ILE A 105 2.39 -0.04 -1.35
N ILE A 106 1.76 1.06 -1.76
CA ILE A 106 0.56 1.01 -2.61
C ILE A 106 0.88 0.43 -3.98
N TYR A 107 2.01 0.81 -4.60
CA TYR A 107 2.47 0.19 -5.84
C TYR A 107 2.69 -1.31 -5.69
N PHE A 108 3.35 -1.73 -4.61
CA PHE A 108 3.58 -3.14 -4.34
C PHE A 108 2.28 -3.93 -4.18
N LYS A 109 1.32 -3.39 -3.40
CA LYS A 109 -0.01 -3.99 -3.23
C LYS A 109 -0.77 -4.08 -4.55
N ARG A 110 -0.78 -3.01 -5.35
CA ARG A 110 -1.43 -2.97 -6.67
C ARG A 110 -0.80 -3.96 -7.65
N PHE A 111 0.52 -4.09 -7.63
CA PHE A 111 1.23 -5.03 -8.49
C PHE A 111 0.80 -6.47 -8.21
N TYR A 112 0.82 -6.87 -6.93
CA TYR A 112 0.43 -8.23 -6.50
C TYR A 112 -1.09 -8.46 -6.38
N LEU A 113 -1.91 -7.54 -6.89
CA LEU A 113 -3.31 -7.82 -7.24
C LEU A 113 -3.44 -8.49 -8.61
N GLN A 114 -2.47 -8.28 -9.50
CA GLN A 114 -2.49 -8.80 -10.87
C GLN A 114 -1.54 -10.00 -11.07
N TRP A 115 -0.46 -10.04 -10.30
CA TRP A 115 0.62 -11.03 -10.39
C TRP A 115 0.78 -11.83 -9.10
N SER A 116 1.30 -13.05 -9.22
CA SER A 116 1.73 -13.88 -8.10
C SER A 116 3.19 -13.60 -7.69
N VAL A 117 3.53 -13.84 -6.43
CA VAL A 117 4.93 -13.82 -5.97
C VAL A 117 5.79 -14.92 -6.61
N MET A 118 5.14 -15.95 -7.16
CA MET A 118 5.82 -17.01 -7.92
C MET A 118 6.28 -16.54 -9.30
N GLU A 119 5.59 -15.57 -9.90
CA GLU A 119 5.91 -15.03 -11.23
C GLU A 119 6.99 -13.94 -11.15
N HIS A 120 6.85 -13.03 -10.18
CA HIS A 120 7.77 -11.92 -9.97
C HIS A 120 8.30 -11.91 -8.54
N HIS A 121 9.62 -12.02 -8.42
CA HIS A 121 10.27 -12.09 -7.11
C HIS A 121 10.05 -10.79 -6.30
N PRO A 122 9.45 -10.86 -5.10
CA PRO A 122 9.03 -9.68 -4.34
C PRO A 122 10.17 -8.77 -3.91
N LYS A 123 11.37 -9.28 -3.64
CA LYS A 123 12.57 -8.42 -3.43
C LYS A 123 12.81 -7.46 -4.60
N HIS A 124 12.63 -7.90 -5.85
CA HIS A 124 12.92 -7.08 -7.03
C HIS A 124 11.82 -6.06 -7.26
N ILE A 125 10.55 -6.48 -7.16
CA ILE A 125 9.40 -5.58 -7.29
C ILE A 125 9.40 -4.55 -6.16
N MET A 126 9.71 -4.94 -4.93
CA MET A 126 9.87 -4.03 -3.78
C MET A 126 10.85 -2.89 -4.08
N LEU A 127 12.06 -3.21 -4.55
CA LEU A 127 13.07 -2.21 -4.91
C LEU A 127 12.60 -1.30 -6.04
N THR A 128 11.93 -1.88 -7.03
CA THR A 128 11.37 -1.16 -8.17
C THR A 128 10.27 -0.19 -7.75
N CYS A 129 9.40 -0.61 -6.82
CA CYS A 129 8.36 0.25 -6.24
C CYS A 129 8.97 1.44 -5.48
N VAL A 130 10.03 1.23 -4.70
CA VAL A 130 10.74 2.30 -3.99
C VAL A 130 11.43 3.25 -4.97
N TYR A 131 12.07 2.72 -6.02
CA TYR A 131 12.70 3.53 -7.05
C TYR A 131 11.67 4.38 -7.82
N ALA A 132 10.58 3.77 -8.26
CA ALA A 132 9.51 4.45 -8.99
C ALA A 132 8.80 5.50 -8.12
N SER A 133 8.58 5.21 -6.83
CA SER A 133 7.97 6.19 -5.91
C SER A 133 8.88 7.39 -5.68
N CYS A 134 10.20 7.20 -5.58
CA CYS A 134 11.15 8.32 -5.53
C CYS A 134 11.03 9.23 -6.76
N LYS A 135 10.95 8.66 -7.98
CA LYS A 135 10.78 9.45 -9.22
C LYS A 135 9.47 10.23 -9.24
N VAL A 136 8.35 9.57 -8.90
CA VAL A 136 7.01 10.18 -8.92
C VAL A 136 6.86 11.26 -7.85
N GLU A 137 7.52 11.09 -6.71
CA GLU A 137 7.49 12.04 -5.60
C GLU A 137 8.62 13.09 -5.66
N GLU A 138 9.29 13.19 -6.82
CA GLU A 138 10.35 14.17 -7.10
C GLU A 138 11.54 14.09 -6.12
N ASN A 139 11.79 12.91 -5.54
CA ASN A 139 12.96 12.63 -4.71
C ASN A 139 14.04 11.93 -5.53
N HIS A 140 15.19 12.59 -5.68
CA HIS A 140 16.24 12.12 -6.59
C HIS A 140 17.11 11.07 -5.91
N VAL A 141 16.95 9.81 -6.34
CA VAL A 141 17.78 8.67 -5.91
C VAL A 141 18.09 7.83 -7.13
N SER A 142 19.37 7.52 -7.34
CA SER A 142 19.76 6.66 -8.45
C SER A 142 19.46 5.18 -8.14
N ALA A 143 19.19 4.39 -9.20
CA ALA A 143 19.04 2.95 -9.06
C ALA A 143 20.32 2.29 -8.49
N GLU A 144 21.49 2.85 -8.80
CA GLU A 144 22.77 2.39 -8.26
C GLU A 144 22.88 2.57 -6.74
N GLU A 145 22.49 3.74 -6.21
CA GLU A 145 22.50 4.00 -4.77
C GLU A 145 21.55 3.07 -4.02
N LEU A 146 20.34 2.88 -4.57
CA LEU A 146 19.36 1.97 -3.99
C LEU A 146 19.84 0.52 -4.04
N GLY A 147 20.41 0.09 -5.16
CA GLY A 147 20.99 -1.25 -5.34
C GLY A 147 22.16 -1.52 -4.40
N LYS A 148 23.09 -0.55 -4.26
CA LYS A 148 24.23 -0.64 -3.33
C LYS A 148 23.79 -0.81 -1.88
N GLY A 149 22.79 -0.06 -1.43
CA GLY A 149 22.29 -0.14 -0.05
C GLY A 149 21.71 -1.51 0.33
N ILE A 150 21.22 -2.27 -0.65
CA ILE A 150 20.52 -3.55 -0.44
C ILE A 150 21.29 -4.74 -1.05
N GLN A 151 22.52 -4.49 -1.52
CA GLN A 151 23.41 -5.47 -2.15
C GLN A 151 22.72 -6.20 -3.32
N GLN A 152 22.08 -5.43 -4.18
CA GLN A 152 21.39 -5.92 -5.38
C GLN A 152 21.91 -5.20 -6.61
N ASP A 153 21.99 -5.92 -7.74
CA ASP A 153 22.27 -5.30 -9.03
C ASP A 153 21.15 -4.32 -9.41
N HIS A 154 21.54 -3.07 -9.71
CA HIS A 154 20.62 -2.00 -10.07
C HIS A 154 19.91 -2.27 -11.40
N GLN A 155 20.50 -3.07 -12.29
CA GLN A 155 19.87 -3.46 -13.55
C GLN A 155 18.54 -4.21 -13.31
N ILE A 156 18.42 -4.94 -12.21
CA ILE A 156 17.17 -5.63 -11.85
C ILE A 156 16.04 -4.62 -11.58
N ILE A 157 16.37 -3.48 -10.98
CA ILE A 157 15.40 -2.40 -10.71
C ILE A 157 14.93 -1.81 -12.04
N LEU A 158 15.86 -1.49 -12.93
CA LEU A 158 15.57 -0.89 -14.24
C LEU A 158 14.76 -1.84 -15.14
N ASN A 159 15.11 -3.13 -15.15
CA ASN A 159 14.44 -4.13 -15.97
C ASN A 159 12.97 -4.38 -15.54
N ASN A 160 12.64 -4.16 -14.26
CA ASN A 160 11.28 -4.32 -13.76
C ASN A 160 10.46 -3.01 -13.79
N GLU A 161 11.08 -1.87 -14.13
CA GLU A 161 10.39 -0.56 -14.10
C GLU A 161 9.20 -0.54 -15.06
N MET A 162 9.37 -0.99 -16.30
CA MET A 162 8.30 -0.93 -17.31
C MET A 162 7.11 -1.82 -16.96
N ILE A 163 7.36 -3.05 -16.50
CA ILE A 163 6.27 -3.96 -16.10
C ILE A 163 5.53 -3.43 -14.87
N LEU A 164 6.24 -2.80 -13.91
CA LEU A 164 5.57 -2.13 -12.80
C LEU A 164 4.63 -1.04 -13.30
N LEU A 165 5.11 -0.12 -14.14
CA LEU A 165 4.31 0.99 -14.66
C LEU A 165 3.07 0.51 -15.45
N LYS A 166 3.24 -0.51 -16.29
CA LYS A 166 2.13 -1.13 -17.03
C LYS A 166 1.12 -1.81 -16.11
N THR A 167 1.57 -2.56 -15.12
CA THR A 167 0.69 -3.24 -14.14
C THR A 167 -0.13 -2.23 -13.33
N LEU A 168 0.44 -1.05 -13.06
CA LEU A 168 -0.26 0.04 -12.40
C LEU A 168 -1.20 0.81 -13.33
N ASP A 169 -1.35 0.41 -14.59
CA ASP A 169 -2.10 1.15 -15.62
C ASP A 169 -1.66 2.62 -15.75
N PHE A 170 -0.39 2.90 -15.42
CA PHE A 170 0.18 4.25 -15.30
C PHE A 170 -0.57 5.16 -14.31
N ASP A 171 -1.34 4.60 -13.37
CA ASP A 171 -2.01 5.32 -12.27
C ASP A 171 -1.04 5.60 -11.12
N LEU A 172 -0.09 6.51 -11.39
CA LEU A 172 1.04 6.80 -10.49
C LEU A 172 0.70 7.74 -9.33
N ILE A 173 -0.40 8.47 -9.41
CA ILE A 173 -0.76 9.40 -8.33
C ILE A 173 -1.37 8.61 -7.16
N VAL A 174 -0.71 8.69 -6.01
CA VAL A 174 -1.15 8.04 -4.78
C VAL A 174 -1.54 9.07 -3.72
N TYR A 175 -2.74 8.89 -3.18
CA TYR A 175 -3.27 9.62 -2.04
C TYR A 175 -3.09 8.74 -0.80
N ALA A 176 -2.15 9.13 0.05
CA ALA A 176 -1.86 8.44 1.30
C ALA A 176 -2.54 9.15 2.50
N PRO A 177 -2.88 8.41 3.57
CA PRO A 177 -3.57 8.96 4.74
C PRO A 177 -2.77 10.02 5.53
N TYR A 178 -1.44 10.04 5.43
CA TYR A 178 -0.58 10.99 6.18
C TYR A 178 -0.95 12.46 5.96
N ARG A 179 -1.26 12.85 4.72
CA ARG A 179 -1.71 14.23 4.43
C ARG A 179 -3.06 14.54 5.07
N SER A 180 -3.95 13.55 5.12
CA SER A 180 -5.27 13.71 5.75
C SER A 180 -5.13 13.84 7.26
N ILE A 181 -4.16 13.14 7.89
CA ILE A 181 -3.85 13.33 9.31
C ILE A 181 -3.48 14.78 9.59
N GLU A 182 -2.54 15.38 8.84
CA GLU A 182 -2.14 16.76 9.08
C GLU A 182 -3.35 17.71 8.96
N GLY A 183 -4.20 17.53 7.94
CA GLY A 183 -5.42 18.35 7.79
C GLY A 183 -6.42 18.20 8.95
N PHE A 184 -6.57 17.00 9.51
CA PHE A 184 -7.41 16.80 10.69
C PHE A 184 -6.77 17.32 11.98
N ILE A 185 -5.45 17.28 12.10
CA ILE A 185 -4.73 17.86 13.24
C ILE A 185 -4.86 19.38 13.22
N ASP A 186 -4.74 20.02 12.05
CA ASP A 186 -4.95 21.46 11.91
C ASP A 186 -6.38 21.87 12.31
N ASP A 187 -7.42 21.14 11.86
CA ASP A 187 -8.81 21.41 12.26
C ASP A 187 -9.04 21.13 13.77
N LEU A 188 -8.38 20.12 14.34
CA LEU A 188 -8.40 19.85 15.78
C LEU A 188 -7.72 20.95 16.59
N GLU A 189 -6.62 21.54 16.09
CA GLU A 189 -5.95 22.67 16.72
C GLU A 189 -6.89 23.88 16.81
N ASP A 190 -7.59 24.19 15.71
CA ASP A 190 -8.57 25.28 15.69
C ASP A 190 -9.79 24.99 16.58
N PHE A 191 -10.27 23.75 16.63
CA PHE A 191 -11.30 23.32 17.58
C PHE A 191 -10.86 23.48 19.05
N CYS A 192 -9.60 23.14 19.36
CA CYS A 192 -9.06 23.20 20.72
C CYS A 192 -8.72 24.63 21.19
N ARG A 193 -8.41 25.56 20.26
CA ARG A 193 -8.18 26.98 20.58
C ARG A 193 -9.39 27.65 21.23
N ALA A 194 -10.60 27.16 20.93
CA ALA A 194 -11.82 27.62 21.59
C ALA A 194 -11.96 27.14 23.06
N GLY A 195 -11.12 26.20 23.52
CA GLY A 195 -11.27 25.52 24.81
C GLY A 195 -10.01 25.44 25.70
N ASN A 196 -8.95 26.21 25.44
CA ASN A 196 -7.66 26.14 26.16
C ASN A 196 -7.02 24.74 26.17
N GLY A 197 -7.04 24.05 25.02
CA GLY A 197 -6.52 22.69 24.89
C GLY A 197 -4.98 22.58 24.98
N PRO A 198 -4.44 21.44 25.45
CA PRO A 198 -3.00 21.22 25.59
C PRO A 198 -2.34 20.91 24.23
N PHE A 199 -1.80 21.95 23.57
CA PHE A 199 -1.13 21.87 22.26
C PHE A 199 -0.05 20.79 22.18
N GLN A 200 0.67 20.53 23.28
CA GLN A 200 1.69 19.49 23.34
C GLN A 200 1.10 18.07 23.17
N ARG A 201 -0.11 17.82 23.67
CA ARG A 201 -0.78 16.50 23.56
C ARG A 201 -1.32 16.26 22.15
N LEU A 202 -1.56 17.30 21.35
CA LEU A 202 -1.91 17.15 19.93
C LEU A 202 -0.73 16.65 19.10
N LYS A 203 0.50 17.08 19.42
CA LYS A 203 1.71 16.54 18.78
C LYS A 203 1.91 15.06 19.09
N GLU A 204 1.65 14.65 20.32
CA GLU A 204 1.68 13.23 20.72
C GLU A 204 0.60 12.42 20.00
N LEU A 205 -0.63 12.97 19.90
CA LEU A 205 -1.72 12.36 19.15
C LEU A 205 -1.35 12.18 17.67
N ARG A 206 -0.77 13.21 17.05
CA ARG A 206 -0.29 13.15 15.66
C ARG A 206 0.72 12.03 15.46
N GLN A 207 1.74 11.96 16.32
CA GLN A 207 2.77 10.93 16.20
C GLN A 207 2.21 9.51 16.41
N ALA A 208 1.29 9.35 17.36
CA ALA A 208 0.58 8.09 17.57
C ALA A 208 -0.27 7.70 16.35
N ALA A 209 -0.97 8.66 15.74
CA ALA A 209 -1.78 8.44 14.54
C ALA A 209 -0.92 8.06 13.32
N ILE A 210 0.23 8.71 13.12
CA ILE A 210 1.19 8.35 12.07
C ILE A 210 1.67 6.90 12.26
N SER A 211 2.08 6.53 13.48
CA SER A 211 2.50 5.16 13.79
C SER A 211 1.39 4.12 13.61
N ARG A 212 0.12 4.51 13.85
CA ARG A 212 -1.05 3.68 13.57
C ARG A 212 -1.25 3.49 12.06
N VAL A 213 -1.14 4.57 11.29
CA VAL A 213 -1.21 4.50 9.83
C VAL A 213 -0.11 3.62 9.27
N ASP A 214 1.12 3.70 9.77
CA ASP A 214 2.20 2.81 9.32
C ASP A 214 1.83 1.33 9.45
N LYS A 215 1.10 0.96 10.51
CA LYS A 215 0.58 -0.40 10.69
C LYS A 215 -0.57 -0.71 9.74
N MET A 216 -1.51 0.22 9.57
CA MET A 216 -2.63 0.06 8.64
C MET A 216 -2.17 -0.07 7.19
N MET A 217 -1.05 0.56 6.82
CA MET A 217 -0.47 0.44 5.48
C MET A 217 0.03 -0.99 5.18
N LEU A 218 0.28 -1.81 6.20
CA LEU A 218 0.68 -3.22 6.06
C LEU A 218 -0.51 -4.19 6.00
N THR A 219 -1.74 -3.68 6.05
CA THR A 219 -2.97 -4.48 5.92
C THR A 219 -3.64 -4.19 4.58
N ASP A 220 -4.81 -4.76 4.35
CA ASP A 220 -5.57 -4.51 3.12
C ASP A 220 -6.36 -3.19 3.15
N ALA A 221 -6.35 -2.49 4.30
CA ALA A 221 -7.09 -1.26 4.50
C ALA A 221 -6.82 -0.16 3.44
N PRO A 222 -5.58 0.05 2.91
CA PRO A 222 -5.31 1.03 1.86
C PRO A 222 -5.99 0.75 0.52
N LEU A 223 -6.44 -0.48 0.29
CA LEU A 223 -7.16 -0.90 -0.91
C LEU A 223 -8.68 -0.96 -0.71
N LEU A 224 -9.15 -0.80 0.53
CA LEU A 224 -10.56 -0.92 0.92
C LEU A 224 -11.19 0.42 1.30
N TYR A 225 -10.40 1.33 1.89
CA TYR A 225 -10.90 2.57 2.45
C TYR A 225 -10.20 3.79 1.90
N THR A 226 -10.90 4.92 1.94
CA THR A 226 -10.35 6.20 1.51
C THR A 226 -9.28 6.71 2.48
N PRO A 227 -8.31 7.51 2.02
CA PRO A 227 -7.25 8.07 2.87
C PRO A 227 -7.78 8.86 4.07
N GLY A 228 -8.92 9.55 3.89
CA GLY A 228 -9.58 10.29 4.97
C GLY A 228 -10.18 9.36 6.04
N GLN A 229 -10.80 8.24 5.64
CA GLN A 229 -11.30 7.24 6.58
C GLN A 229 -10.17 6.58 7.37
N LEU A 230 -9.07 6.23 6.69
CA LEU A 230 -7.89 5.64 7.33
C LEU A 230 -7.26 6.62 8.34
N ALA A 231 -7.14 7.90 7.97
CA ALA A 231 -6.62 8.93 8.86
C ALA A 231 -7.50 9.16 10.09
N LEU A 232 -8.83 9.25 9.90
CA LEU A 232 -9.77 9.37 11.02
C LEU A 232 -9.75 8.14 11.93
N ALA A 233 -9.64 6.94 11.37
CA ALA A 233 -9.53 5.71 12.16
C ALA A 233 -8.26 5.69 13.01
N ALA A 234 -7.13 6.07 12.43
CA ALA A 234 -5.88 6.19 13.15
C ALA A 234 -5.95 7.25 14.27
N LEU A 235 -6.57 8.40 14.01
CA LEU A 235 -6.76 9.47 14.99
C LEU A 235 -7.71 9.05 16.12
N HIS A 236 -8.86 8.47 15.79
CA HIS A 236 -9.82 7.95 16.76
C HIS A 236 -9.15 6.95 17.69
N LYS A 237 -8.47 5.94 17.13
CA LYS A 237 -7.81 4.89 17.91
C LYS A 237 -6.66 5.42 18.78
N SER A 238 -5.95 6.42 18.29
CA SER A 238 -4.87 7.06 19.05
C SER A 238 -5.43 7.92 20.18
N ASN A 239 -6.56 8.59 19.95
CA ASN A 239 -7.25 9.39 20.95
C ASN A 239 -7.92 8.54 22.03
N ASP A 240 -8.42 7.34 21.72
CA ASP A 240 -8.96 6.40 22.73
C ASP A 240 -7.92 6.08 23.81
N LEU A 241 -6.66 5.96 23.41
CA LEU A 241 -5.54 5.68 24.30
C LEU A 241 -5.07 6.93 25.05
N LEU A 242 -4.90 8.04 24.34
CA LEU A 242 -4.30 9.25 24.89
C LEU A 242 -5.30 10.17 25.59
N ARG A 243 -6.61 10.04 25.30
CA ARG A 243 -7.72 10.86 25.80
C ARG A 243 -7.40 12.37 25.73
N VAL A 244 -7.04 12.84 24.53
CA VAL A 244 -6.62 14.22 24.30
C VAL A 244 -7.81 15.12 24.04
N VAL A 245 -8.75 14.68 23.21
CA VAL A 245 -9.94 15.43 22.80
C VAL A 245 -11.21 14.61 22.99
N ASN A 246 -12.35 15.29 23.17
CA ASN A 246 -13.66 14.65 23.03
C ASN A 246 -13.93 14.47 21.52
N PHE A 247 -13.65 13.27 21.00
CA PHE A 247 -13.69 12.98 19.57
C PHE A 247 -15.12 12.97 19.02
N GLU A 248 -16.11 12.53 19.79
CA GLU A 248 -17.51 12.53 19.38
C GLU A 248 -18.00 13.96 19.11
N ARG A 249 -17.74 14.88 20.04
CA ARG A 249 -18.09 16.30 19.87
C ARG A 249 -17.38 16.95 18.69
N TYR A 250 -16.14 16.54 18.43
CA TYR A 250 -15.39 16.98 17.25
C TYR A 250 -16.05 16.50 15.95
N LEU A 251 -16.42 15.22 15.87
CA LEU A 251 -17.12 14.65 14.71
C LEU A 251 -18.49 15.31 14.48
N GLU A 252 -19.28 15.57 15.54
CA GLU A 252 -20.55 16.30 15.45
C GLU A 252 -20.36 17.69 14.81
N THR A 253 -19.28 18.38 15.17
CA THR A 253 -18.93 19.69 14.62
C THR A 253 -18.61 19.59 13.13
N ILE A 254 -17.84 18.58 12.70
CA ILE A 254 -17.55 18.34 11.29
C ILE A 254 -18.83 18.00 10.51
N PHE A 255 -19.66 17.12 11.03
CA PHE A 255 -20.88 16.65 10.35
C PHE A 255 -21.89 17.78 10.18
N SER A 256 -22.01 18.65 11.18
CA SER A 256 -22.82 19.87 11.11
C SER A 256 -22.32 20.83 10.03
N ARG A 257 -21.00 21.01 9.90
CA ARG A 257 -20.41 21.85 8.84
C ARG A 257 -20.66 21.26 7.44
N GLN A 258 -20.61 19.93 7.32
CA GLN A 258 -20.73 19.23 6.03
C GLN A 258 -22.18 18.88 5.64
N HIS A 259 -23.17 19.18 6.48
CA HIS A 259 -24.59 18.84 6.25
C HIS A 259 -24.78 17.35 5.95
N SER A 260 -24.10 16.49 6.70
CA SER A 260 -24.18 15.04 6.54
C SER A 260 -25.36 14.47 7.33
N ASP A 261 -26.19 13.65 6.68
CA ASP A 261 -27.32 12.95 7.32
C ASP A 261 -26.91 11.67 8.07
N CYS A 262 -25.64 11.27 7.99
CA CYS A 262 -25.14 10.06 8.65
C CYS A 262 -25.01 10.28 10.16
N PRO A 263 -25.60 9.44 11.02
CA PRO A 263 -25.42 9.55 12.46
C PRO A 263 -23.98 9.23 12.85
N VAL A 264 -23.41 10.05 13.74
CA VAL A 264 -22.01 9.94 14.19
C VAL A 264 -21.71 8.53 14.74
N GLU A 265 -22.66 7.91 15.43
CA GLU A 265 -22.51 6.55 15.97
C GLU A 265 -22.25 5.49 14.88
N GLN A 266 -23.00 5.52 13.77
CA GLN A 266 -22.80 4.58 12.65
C GLN A 266 -21.46 4.83 11.96
N PHE A 267 -21.03 6.08 11.88
CA PHE A 267 -19.72 6.43 11.34
C PHE A 267 -18.58 5.94 12.23
N VAL A 268 -18.69 6.11 13.56
CA VAL A 268 -17.72 5.59 14.53
C VAL A 268 -17.65 4.06 14.47
N GLN A 269 -18.79 3.37 14.33
CA GLN A 269 -18.81 1.92 14.11
C GLN A 269 -18.06 1.51 12.84
N SER A 270 -18.28 2.24 11.74
CA SER A 270 -17.60 2.01 10.45
C SER A 270 -16.10 2.31 10.51
N ILE A 271 -15.68 3.25 11.35
CA ILE A 271 -14.27 3.53 11.62
C ILE A 271 -13.65 2.41 12.46
N ASN A 272 -14.39 1.90 13.44
CA ASN A 272 -13.91 0.85 14.33
C ASN A 272 -13.64 -0.45 13.57
N THR A 273 -14.43 -0.80 12.56
CA THR A 273 -14.16 -1.98 11.71
C THR A 273 -12.80 -1.91 11.02
N ILE A 274 -12.33 -0.71 10.64
CA ILE A 274 -11.00 -0.52 10.03
C ILE A 274 -9.88 -0.85 11.03
N ASN A 275 -10.09 -0.58 12.32
CA ASN A 275 -9.10 -0.84 13.37
C ASN A 275 -8.90 -2.33 13.69
N TYR A 276 -9.76 -3.21 13.17
CA TYR A 276 -9.68 -4.67 13.34
C TYR A 276 -9.07 -5.39 12.14
N LEU A 277 -8.66 -4.66 11.10
CA LEU A 277 -7.86 -5.15 9.97
C LEU A 277 -6.37 -5.06 10.28
#